data_AF-A0A3D5DE53-F1
#
_entry.id   AF-A0A3D5DE53-F1
#
_cell.length_a   1.000
_cell.length_b   1.000
_cell.length_c   1.000
_cell.angle_alpha   90.00
_cell.angle_beta   90.00
_cell.angle_gamma   90.00
#
_symmetry.space_group_name_H-M   'P 1'
#
loop_
_entity.id
_entity.type
_entity.pdbx_description
1 polymer ?
#
loop_
_entity_poly.entity_id
_entity_poly.type
_entity_poly.pdbx_seq_one_letter_code
_entity_poly.pdbx_strand_id
1 'polypeptide(L)'
;MSEPQETLKPPPPIENEHMQSDSTPSIDFDGREVCLTVSDLNLYYSENQALNGINMTIPEKMVTSFIGPSGCGKSTLLSITAGLIGPDTGMIRWNG
;
A
#
# COMPACT_ATOMS: atom_id res chain seq x y z
N MET A 1 -1.75 -64.48 15.39
CA MET A 1 -1.87 -63.46 14.33
C MET A 1 -2.46 -62.25 14.99
N SER A 2 -1.62 -61.25 15.25
CA SER A 2 -1.96 -60.08 16.05
C SER A 2 -2.12 -58.90 15.08
N GLU A 3 -3.33 -58.35 15.00
CA GLU A 3 -3.57 -57.09 14.29
C GLU A 3 -2.72 -55.97 14.91
N PRO A 4 -1.99 -55.16 14.11
CA PRO A 4 -1.37 -53.96 14.63
C PRO A 4 -2.46 -52.93 14.93
N GLN A 5 -2.52 -52.46 16.18
CA GLN A 5 -3.32 -51.29 16.57
C GLN A 5 -2.71 -50.07 15.88
N GLU A 6 -3.32 -49.63 14.78
CA GLU A 6 -3.00 -48.38 14.11
C GLU A 6 -3.38 -47.24 15.05
N THR A 7 -2.41 -46.70 15.79
CA THR A 7 -2.60 -45.48 16.56
C THR A 7 -2.95 -44.36 15.59
N LEU A 8 -4.26 -44.08 15.47
CA LEU A 8 -4.80 -42.95 14.74
C LEU A 8 -4.16 -41.69 15.36
N LYS A 9 -3.19 -41.11 14.65
CA LYS A 9 -2.70 -39.78 15.00
C LYS A 9 -3.93 -38.87 15.05
N PRO A 10 -4.06 -37.99 16.06
CA PRO A 10 -5.15 -37.02 16.05
C PRO A 10 -5.12 -36.28 14.71
N PRO A 11 -6.29 -35.97 14.12
CA PRO A 11 -6.31 -35.15 12.92
C PRO A 11 -5.43 -33.92 13.17
N PRO A 12 -4.60 -33.50 12.19
CA PRO A 12 -3.88 -32.25 12.31
C PRO A 12 -4.87 -31.16 12.73
N PRO A 13 -4.45 -30.17 13.56
CA PRO A 13 -5.31 -29.04 13.87
C PRO A 13 -5.93 -28.56 12.57
N ILE A 14 -7.25 -28.36 12.57
CA ILE A 14 -7.90 -27.66 11.46
C ILE A 14 -7.45 -26.21 11.64
N GLU A 15 -6.22 -25.90 11.23
CA GLU A 15 -5.83 -24.53 10.97
C GLU A 15 -6.69 -24.10 9.81
N ASN A 16 -7.58 -23.15 10.09
CA ASN A 16 -8.24 -22.38 9.06
C ASN A 16 -7.15 -21.57 8.34
N GLU A 17 -6.34 -22.22 7.52
CA GLU A 17 -5.44 -21.58 6.56
C GLU A 17 -6.29 -21.15 5.36
N HIS A 18 -7.25 -20.27 5.62
CA HIS A 18 -7.53 -19.26 4.62
C HIS A 18 -6.27 -18.41 4.52
N MET A 19 -5.51 -18.70 3.47
CA MET A 19 -4.47 -17.87 2.88
C MET A 19 -5.02 -16.46 2.60
N GLN A 20 -5.10 -15.62 3.63
CA GLN A 20 -5.15 -14.17 3.51
C GLN A 20 -3.71 -13.70 3.70
N SER A 21 -3.07 -13.37 2.59
CA SER A 21 -1.77 -12.73 2.55
C SER A 21 -1.77 -11.47 3.42
N ASP A 22 -1.20 -11.58 4.62
CA ASP A 22 -0.31 -10.59 5.23
C ASP A 22 -0.74 -9.10 5.08
N SER A 23 -1.90 -8.75 5.64
CA SER A 23 -2.28 -7.34 5.80
C SER A 23 -1.86 -6.86 7.20
N THR A 24 -0.55 -6.79 7.47
CA THR A 24 -0.09 -6.00 8.61
C THR A 24 -0.28 -4.53 8.22
N PRO A 25 -1.18 -3.78 8.89
CA PRO A 25 -1.41 -2.38 8.53
C PRO A 25 -0.11 -1.59 8.70
N SER A 26 0.28 -0.86 7.66
CA SER A 26 1.37 0.11 7.77
C SER A 26 0.94 1.23 8.72
N ILE A 27 1.75 1.50 9.74
CA ILE A 27 1.46 2.49 10.79
C ILE A 27 2.39 3.70 10.62
N ASP A 28 1.86 4.92 10.75
CA ASP A 28 2.65 6.17 10.76
C ASP A 28 3.36 6.42 12.12
N PHE A 29 4.15 7.49 12.21
CA PHE A 29 4.89 7.81 13.45
C PHE A 29 3.98 8.18 14.64
N ASP A 30 2.72 8.54 14.39
CA ASP A 30 1.73 8.87 15.42
C ASP A 30 0.88 7.64 15.81
N GLY A 31 1.18 6.45 15.28
CA GLY A 31 0.45 5.22 15.58
C GLY A 31 -0.85 5.04 14.79
N ARG A 32 -1.03 5.75 13.67
CA ARG A 32 -2.24 5.66 12.82
C ARG A 32 -2.03 4.71 11.66
N GLU A 33 -3.07 3.98 11.29
CA GLU A 33 -3.07 3.20 10.05
C GLU A 33 -2.87 4.12 8.84
N VAL A 34 -2.08 3.67 7.87
CA VAL A 34 -1.79 4.40 6.63
C VAL A 34 -2.70 3.86 5.53
N CYS A 35 -3.46 4.76 4.90
CA CYS A 35 -4.36 4.41 3.79
C CYS A 35 -3.72 4.59 2.42
N LEU A 36 -2.66 5.41 2.31
CA LEU A 36 -1.92 5.62 1.07
C LEU A 36 -0.43 5.72 1.34
N THR A 37 0.37 4.95 0.61
CA THR A 37 1.83 5.11 0.56
C THR A 37 2.26 5.44 -0.86
N VAL A 38 3.13 6.43 -0.98
CA VAL A 38 3.75 6.88 -2.23
C VAL A 38 5.25 6.77 -2.07
N SER A 39 5.91 6.08 -3.00
CA SER A 39 7.35 5.83 -2.94
C SER A 39 8.02 6.17 -4.27
N ASP A 40 9.02 7.05 -4.21
CA ASP A 40 9.83 7.54 -5.33
C ASP A 40 9.03 7.87 -6.60
N LEU A 41 7.91 8.59 -6.42
CA LEU A 41 6.97 8.84 -7.49
C LEU A 41 7.48 9.95 -8.42
N ASN A 42 7.63 9.61 -9.70
CA ASN A 42 8.03 10.53 -10.75
C ASN A 42 7.02 10.55 -11.89
N LEU A 43 6.81 11.73 -12.48
CA LEU A 43 6.01 11.91 -13.68
C LEU A 43 6.56 13.06 -14.52
N TYR A 44 6.65 12.83 -15.82
CA TYR A 44 7.06 13.77 -16.85
C TYR A 44 5.92 14.04 -17.82
N TYR A 45 5.78 15.31 -18.20
CA TYR A 45 5.00 15.71 -19.37
C TYR A 45 5.97 16.21 -20.42
N SER A 46 6.27 15.35 -21.41
CA SER A 46 7.33 15.59 -22.38
C SER A 46 8.67 15.82 -21.65
N GLU A 47 9.36 16.93 -21.90
CA GLU A 47 10.63 17.27 -21.27
C GLU A 47 10.51 17.85 -19.85
N ASN A 48 9.29 18.15 -19.37
CA ASN A 48 9.07 18.80 -18.07
C ASN A 48 8.70 17.79 -16.98
N GLN A 49 9.48 17.74 -15.90
CA GLN A 49 9.20 16.89 -14.75
C GLN A 49 8.15 17.53 -13.84
N ALA A 50 6.94 16.96 -13.84
CA ALA A 50 5.83 17.45 -13.04
C ALA A 50 5.88 16.97 -11.58
N LEU A 51 6.36 15.75 -11.35
CA LEU A 51 6.60 15.17 -10.03
C LEU A 51 8.02 14.60 -9.96
N ASN A 52 8.74 14.90 -8.88
CA ASN A 52 10.15 14.57 -8.72
C ASN A 52 10.39 13.83 -7.40
N GLY A 53 10.54 12.51 -7.47
CA GLY A 53 10.87 11.64 -6.34
C GLY A 53 9.96 11.81 -5.13
N ILE A 54 8.65 11.92 -5.32
CA ILE A 54 7.72 12.18 -4.20
C ILE A 54 7.63 10.94 -3.31
N ASN A 55 7.85 11.14 -2.02
CA ASN A 55 7.72 10.12 -0.98
C ASN A 55 6.78 10.65 0.09
N MET A 56 5.67 9.94 0.35
CA MET A 56 4.71 10.36 1.37
C MET A 56 3.83 9.21 1.84
N THR A 57 3.27 9.37 3.04
CA THR A 57 2.25 8.50 3.63
C THR A 57 1.05 9.33 4.03
N ILE A 58 -0.16 8.85 3.75
CA ILE A 58 -1.42 9.46 4.19
C ILE A 58 -2.05 8.56 5.24
N PRO A 59 -2.24 9.04 6.48
CA PRO A 59 -2.94 8.28 7.50
C PRO A 59 -4.44 8.19 7.19
N GLU A 60 -5.02 7.07 7.57
CA GLU A 60 -6.45 6.84 7.53
C GLU A 60 -7.16 7.81 8.49
N LYS A 61 -8.43 8.14 8.18
CA LYS A 61 -9.30 8.99 9.01
C LYS A 61 -8.75 10.40 9.26
N MET A 62 -7.86 10.90 8.40
CA MET A 62 -7.31 12.25 8.49
C MET A 62 -7.61 13.07 7.23
N VAL A 63 -7.84 14.37 7.40
CA VAL A 63 -7.93 15.31 6.28
C VAL A 63 -6.52 15.78 5.91
N THR A 64 -6.07 15.44 4.71
CA THR A 64 -4.76 15.83 4.17
C THR A 64 -4.94 16.88 3.08
N SER A 65 -4.20 17.99 3.18
CA SER A 65 -4.21 19.06 2.18
C SER A 65 -2.83 19.23 1.54
N PHE A 66 -2.79 19.32 0.22
CA PHE A 66 -1.58 19.64 -0.54
C PHE A 66 -1.53 21.14 -0.83
N ILE A 67 -0.52 21.83 -0.30
CA ILE A 67 -0.39 23.29 -0.43
C ILE A 67 0.92 23.63 -1.16
N GLY A 68 0.86 24.61 -2.04
CA GLY A 68 2.02 25.06 -2.81
C GLY A 68 1.64 25.99 -3.97
N PRO A 69 2.60 26.69 -4.58
CA PRO A 69 2.35 27.64 -5.66
C PRO A 69 1.71 26.97 -6.89
N SER A 70 1.11 27.76 -7.79
CA SER A 70 0.58 27.23 -9.04
C SER A 70 1.68 26.51 -9.83
N GLY A 71 1.33 25.40 -10.49
CA GLY A 71 2.27 24.62 -11.30
C GLY A 71 3.18 23.64 -10.54
N CYS A 72 3.17 23.61 -9.20
CA CYS A 72 4.06 22.71 -8.44
C CYS A 72 3.65 21.22 -8.41
N GLY A 73 2.73 20.78 -9.29
CA GLY A 73 2.36 19.37 -9.40
C GLY A 73 1.22 18.87 -8.50
N LYS A 74 0.53 19.73 -7.72
CA LYS A 74 -0.58 19.29 -6.83
C LYS A 74 -1.68 18.52 -7.55
N SER A 75 -2.25 19.10 -8.61
CA SER A 75 -3.32 18.45 -9.37
C SER A 75 -2.83 17.18 -10.06
N THR A 76 -1.55 17.16 -10.47
CA THR A 76 -0.89 15.97 -11.03
C THR A 76 -0.84 14.86 -9.99
N LEU A 77 -0.32 15.13 -8.80
CA LEU A 77 -0.28 14.18 -7.68
C LEU A 77 -1.68 13.65 -7.33
N LEU A 78 -2.68 14.53 -7.25
CA LEU A 78 -4.07 14.13 -7.03
C LEU A 78 -4.60 13.21 -8.14
N SER A 79 -4.25 13.48 -9.40
CA SER A 79 -4.69 12.68 -10.54
C SER A 79 -4.06 11.29 -10.53
N ILE A 80 -2.77 11.19 -10.18
CA ILE A 80 -2.11 9.87 -10.05
C ILE A 80 -2.65 9.10 -8.86
N THR A 81 -2.77 9.72 -7.68
CA THR A 81 -3.32 9.04 -6.50
C THR A 81 -4.73 8.53 -6.74
N ALA A 82 -5.59 9.31 -7.40
CA ALA A 82 -6.93 8.90 -7.81
C ALA A 82 -6.96 7.82 -8.92
N GLY A 83 -5.82 7.38 -9.44
CA GLY A 83 -5.72 6.37 -10.48
C GLY A 83 -6.15 6.85 -11.87
N LEU A 84 -6.26 8.16 -12.09
CA LEU A 84 -6.66 8.75 -13.37
C LEU A 84 -5.52 8.74 -14.40
N ILE A 85 -4.27 8.80 -13.91
CA ILE A 85 -3.05 8.70 -14.70
C ILE A 85 -2.03 7.84 -13.95
N GLY A 86 -1.19 7.11 -14.67
CA GLY A 86 -0.10 6.33 -14.07
C GLY A 86 1.17 7.17 -13.89
N PRO A 87 2.05 6.83 -12.93
CA PRO A 87 3.38 7.41 -12.85
C PRO A 87 4.31 6.82 -13.92
N ASP A 88 5.41 7.52 -14.22
CA ASP A 88 6.48 6.98 -15.07
C ASP A 88 7.39 6.03 -14.27
N THR A 89 7.73 6.41 -13.04
CA THR A 89 8.45 5.55 -12.08
C THR A 89 7.92 5.75 -10.66
N GLY A 90 8.26 4.81 -9.77
CA GLY A 90 7.76 4.77 -8.41
C GLY A 90 6.46 3.99 -8.27
N MET A 91 5.86 4.03 -7.08
CA MET A 91 4.68 3.24 -6.75
C MET A 91 3.72 4.00 -5.84
N ILE A 92 2.43 3.72 -6.03
CA ILE A 92 1.37 4.06 -5.09
C ILE A 92 0.75 2.77 -4.58
N ARG A 93 0.60 2.67 -3.25
CA ARG A 93 -0.11 1.59 -2.57
C ARG A 93 -1.27 2.15 -1.77
N TRP A 94 -2.45 1.59 -1.95
CA TRP A 94 -3.64 1.86 -1.16
C TRP A 94 -3.79 0.78 -0.09
N ASN A 95 -4.15 1.18 1.12
CA ASN A 95 -4.30 0.32 2.31
C ASN A 95 -3.00 -0.37 2.77
N GLY A 96 -1.87 0.31 2.60
CA GLY A 96 -0.55 -0.23 2.92
C GLY A 96 -0.12 -1.31 1.95
#